data_AF-A0AAV5IZ91-F1
#
_entry.id   AF-A0AAV5IZ91-F1
#
_cell.length_a   1.000
_cell.length_b   1.000
_cell.length_c   1.000
_cell.angle_alpha   90.00
_cell.angle_beta   90.00
_cell.angle_gamma   90.00
#
_symmetry.space_group_name_H-M   'P 1'
#
loop_
_entity.id
_entity.type
_entity.pdbx_description
1 polymer ?
#
loop_
_entity_poly.entity_id
_entity_poly.type
_entity_poly.pdbx_seq_one_letter_code
_entity_poly.pdbx_strand_id
1 'polypeptide(L)'
;MVLTRFCPWKLHLFELEEEMKIEPSIKYVLYEDERSRQWRVQAVAIAPDRFESRKPLPAQWRGLRDDELSKETGIPGCVFVHMSGFIGGNQTYEGALALARNALKL
;
A
#
# COMPACT_ATOMS: atom_id res chain seq x y z
N MET A 1 -4.87 8.61 8.60
CA MET A 1 -6.31 8.95 8.52
C MET A 1 -7.03 7.73 7.95
N VAL A 2 -8.18 7.33 8.52
CA VAL A 2 -9.02 6.24 8.00
C VAL A 2 -10.36 6.84 7.60
N LEU A 3 -10.80 6.58 6.37
CA LEU A 3 -12.11 7.04 5.86
C LEU A 3 -13.12 5.90 6.02
N THR A 4 -14.30 6.18 6.59
CA THR A 4 -15.36 5.19 6.84
C THR A 4 -16.31 4.98 5.65
N ARG A 5 -16.10 5.72 4.55
CA ARG A 5 -16.85 5.63 3.30
C ARG A 5 -15.89 5.57 2.13
N PHE A 6 -16.32 4.94 1.04
CA PHE A 6 -15.57 4.93 -0.21
C PHE A 6 -15.17 6.35 -0.64
N CYS A 7 -13.92 6.49 -1.09
CA CYS A 7 -13.35 7.75 -1.55
C CYS A 7 -12.44 7.48 -2.75
N PRO A 8 -12.67 8.12 -3.92
CA PRO A 8 -11.78 8.05 -5.07
C PRO A 8 -10.51 8.88 -4.81
N TRP A 9 -9.64 8.36 -3.95
CA TRP A 9 -8.53 9.13 -3.37
C TRP A 9 -7.41 9.49 -4.36
N LYS A 10 -7.26 8.76 -5.48
CA LYS A 10 -6.05 8.86 -6.32
C LYS A 10 -5.79 10.25 -6.84
N LEU A 11 -6.76 10.87 -7.53
CA LEU A 11 -6.59 12.20 -8.11
C LEU A 11 -6.52 13.27 -7.01
N HIS A 12 -7.46 13.20 -6.06
CA HIS A 12 -7.52 14.13 -4.93
C HIS A 12 -6.27 14.14 -4.06
N LEU A 13 -5.56 13.02 -3.96
CA LEU A 13 -4.29 12.96 -3.24
C LEU A 13 -3.26 13.93 -3.84
N PHE A 14 -3.12 13.98 -5.17
CA PHE A 14 -2.18 14.90 -5.82
C PHE A 14 -2.62 16.36 -5.66
N GLU A 15 -3.91 16.64 -5.82
CA GLU A 15 -4.49 17.98 -5.63
C GLU A 15 -4.22 18.49 -4.20
N LEU A 16 -4.46 17.65 -3.19
CA LEU A 16 -4.24 18.00 -1.78
C LEU A 16 -2.77 18.13 -1.43
N GLU A 17 -1.89 17.30 -1.99
CA GLU A 17 -0.45 17.43 -1.77
C GLU A 17 0.07 18.78 -2.27
N GLU A 18 -0.42 19.25 -3.43
CA GLU A 18 -0.10 20.56 -3.99
C GLU A 18 -0.71 21.70 -3.15
N GLU A 19 -2.01 21.66 -2.90
CA GLU A 19 -2.75 22.70 -2.16
C GLU A 19 -2.18 22.89 -0.74
N MET A 20 -1.90 21.79 -0.05
CA MET A 20 -1.44 21.80 1.34
C MET A 20 0.09 21.82 1.47
N LYS A 21 0.83 21.83 0.35
CA LYS A 21 2.31 21.79 0.31
C LYS A 21 2.89 20.65 1.14
N ILE A 22 2.38 19.43 0.93
CA ILE A 22 2.78 18.25 1.70
C ILE A 22 4.19 17.81 1.29
N GLU A 23 5.15 17.93 2.22
CA GLU A 23 6.50 17.39 2.07
C GLU A 23 6.94 16.63 3.34
N PRO A 24 7.45 15.39 3.20
CA PRO A 24 7.62 14.62 1.97
C PRO A 24 6.28 14.05 1.44
N SER A 25 6.22 13.81 0.12
CA SER A 25 5.06 13.20 -0.55
C SER A 25 4.64 11.87 0.07
N ILE A 26 3.34 11.59 0.10
CA ILE A 26 2.74 10.34 0.59
C ILE A 26 3.17 9.16 -0.30
N LYS A 27 3.55 8.04 0.32
CA LYS A 27 4.08 6.86 -0.40
C LYS A 27 3.11 5.70 -0.48
N TYR A 28 2.27 5.51 0.54
CA TYR A 28 1.35 4.38 0.64
C TYR A 28 -0.03 4.83 1.11
N VAL A 29 -1.07 4.19 0.58
CA VAL A 29 -2.46 4.33 1.02
C VAL A 29 -2.98 2.96 1.45
N LEU A 30 -3.67 2.94 2.59
CA LEU A 30 -4.29 1.74 3.14
C LEU A 30 -5.81 1.86 3.05
N TYR A 31 -6.46 0.76 2.66
CA TYR A 31 -7.92 0.67 2.62
C TYR A 31 -8.36 -0.78 2.74
N GLU A 32 -9.56 -1.00 3.26
CA GLU A 32 -10.22 -2.30 3.24
C GLU A 32 -10.81 -2.55 1.86
N ASP A 33 -10.55 -3.73 1.31
CA ASP A 33 -11.20 -4.23 0.11
C ASP A 33 -12.58 -4.76 0.50
N GLU A 34 -13.63 -4.01 0.11
CA GLU A 34 -15.03 -4.29 0.46
C GLU A 34 -15.47 -5.73 0.10
N ARG A 35 -14.87 -6.35 -0.92
CA ARG A 35 -15.26 -7.70 -1.37
C ARG A 35 -14.69 -8.80 -0.50
N SER A 36 -13.44 -8.64 -0.07
CA SER A 36 -12.70 -9.68 0.66
C SER A 36 -12.59 -9.41 2.16
N ARG A 37 -12.95 -8.20 2.62
CA ARG A 37 -12.73 -7.69 3.98
C ARG A 37 -11.27 -7.78 4.42
N GLN A 38 -10.36 -7.73 3.44
CA GLN A 38 -8.92 -7.72 3.66
C GLN A 38 -8.40 -6.31 3.44
N TRP A 39 -7.26 -6.01 4.05
CA TRP A 39 -6.61 -4.72 3.91
C TRP A 39 -5.62 -4.72 2.76
N ARG A 40 -5.60 -3.61 2.03
CA ARG A 40 -4.64 -3.34 0.96
C ARG A 40 -3.66 -2.29 1.41
N VAL A 41 -2.41 -2.44 0.98
CA VAL A 41 -1.38 -1.40 0.98
C VAL A 41 -1.04 -1.12 -0.48
N GLN A 42 -1.35 0.09 -0.93
CA GLN A 42 -1.12 0.50 -2.32
C GLN A 42 -0.07 1.61 -2.38
N ALA A 43 0.97 1.40 -3.19
CA ALA A 43 1.96 2.42 -3.47
C ALA A 43 1.35 3.53 -4.34
N VAL A 44 1.63 4.78 -3.99
CA VAL A 44 1.18 5.94 -4.74
C VAL A 44 2.04 6.08 -6.01
N ALA A 45 1.41 6.34 -7.15
CA ALA A 45 2.11 6.56 -8.41
C ALA A 45 2.91 7.87 -8.41
N ILE A 46 3.94 7.97 -9.25
CA ILE A 46 4.70 9.23 -9.41
C ILE A 46 3.84 10.34 -10.02
N ALA A 47 2.82 9.99 -10.81
CA ALA A 47 1.84 10.88 -11.41
C ALA A 47 0.51 10.13 -11.64
N PRO A 48 -0.64 10.84 -11.77
CA PRO A 48 -1.97 10.22 -11.90
C PRO A 48 -2.12 9.23 -13.08
N ASP A 49 -1.37 9.45 -14.16
CA ASP A 49 -1.42 8.70 -15.42
C ASP A 49 -0.27 7.68 -15.58
N ARG A 50 0.54 7.46 -14.52
CA ARG A 50 1.72 6.58 -14.57
C ARG A 50 1.53 5.32 -13.73
N PHE A 51 2.11 4.22 -14.21
CA PHE A 51 2.18 2.95 -13.48
C PHE A 51 3.34 2.89 -12.47
N GLU A 52 4.34 3.75 -12.65
CA GLU A 52 5.51 3.80 -11.78
C GLU A 52 5.14 4.31 -10.39
N SER A 53 5.52 3.56 -9.36
CA SER A 53 5.23 3.86 -7.96
C SER A 53 6.33 4.72 -7.33
N ARG A 54 5.97 5.73 -6.52
CA ARG A 54 6.92 6.57 -5.76
C ARG A 54 7.83 5.76 -4.85
N LYS A 55 7.30 4.66 -4.30
CA LYS A 55 8.05 3.63 -3.58
C LYS A 55 7.29 2.31 -3.72
N PRO A 56 7.63 1.45 -4.69
CA PRO A 56 7.02 0.13 -4.79
C PRO A 56 7.39 -0.71 -3.56
N LEU A 57 6.54 -1.67 -3.22
CA LEU A 57 6.84 -2.63 -2.16
C LEU A 57 8.16 -3.37 -2.46
N PRO A 58 8.93 -3.75 -1.42
CA PRO A 58 10.26 -4.36 -1.54
C PRO A 58 10.33 -5.49 -2.55
N ALA A 59 11.40 -5.52 -3.34
CA ALA A 59 11.59 -6.51 -4.41
C ALA A 59 11.51 -7.95 -3.90
N GLN A 60 12.06 -8.22 -2.71
CA GLN A 60 12.04 -9.53 -2.07
C GLN A 60 10.62 -10.03 -1.70
N TRP A 61 9.62 -9.15 -1.64
CA TRP A 61 8.23 -9.55 -1.35
C TRP A 61 7.42 -9.81 -2.62
N ARG A 62 7.87 -9.31 -3.77
CA ARG A 62 7.06 -9.25 -5.00
C ARG A 62 6.80 -10.65 -5.53
N GLY A 63 5.53 -10.95 -5.79
CA GLY A 63 5.09 -12.27 -6.25
C GLY A 63 4.83 -13.27 -5.12
N LEU A 64 5.29 -12.99 -3.88
CA LEU A 64 5.03 -13.85 -2.73
C LEU A 64 3.58 -13.72 -2.25
N ARG A 65 3.07 -14.80 -1.66
CA ARG A 65 1.70 -14.92 -1.17
C ARG A 65 1.63 -15.65 0.17
N ASP A 66 0.53 -15.43 0.87
CA ASP A 66 0.11 -16.21 2.05
C ASP A 66 1.24 -16.44 3.08
N ASP A 67 1.48 -17.70 3.46
CA ASP A 67 2.48 -18.06 4.46
C ASP A 67 3.92 -17.74 4.04
N GLU A 68 4.23 -17.84 2.75
CA GLU A 68 5.57 -17.52 2.24
C GLU A 68 5.87 -16.04 2.42
N LEU A 69 4.93 -15.17 2.05
CA LEU A 69 5.03 -13.75 2.29
C LEU A 69 5.07 -13.44 3.79
N SER A 70 4.22 -14.08 4.59
CA SER A 70 4.19 -13.86 6.04
C SER A 70 5.51 -14.19 6.72
N LYS A 71 6.19 -15.27 6.27
CA LYS A 71 7.53 -15.66 6.72
C LYS A 71 8.59 -14.65 6.30
N GLU A 72 8.61 -14.26 5.03
CA GLU A 72 9.58 -13.30 4.48
C GLU A 72 9.48 -11.93 5.16
N THR A 73 8.25 -11.46 5.45
CA THR A 73 8.06 -10.14 6.08
C THR A 73 8.13 -10.18 7.60
N GLY A 74 8.02 -11.36 8.22
CA GLY A 74 7.80 -11.52 9.66
C GLY A 74 6.46 -10.94 10.14
N ILE A 75 5.47 -10.81 9.25
CA ILE A 75 4.15 -10.22 9.55
C ILE A 75 3.09 -11.28 9.28
N PRO A 76 2.29 -11.69 10.28
CA PRO A 76 1.27 -12.72 10.07
C PRO A 76 0.12 -12.22 9.20
N GLY A 77 -0.57 -13.15 8.55
CA GLY A 77 -1.80 -12.87 7.80
C GLY A 77 -1.57 -12.09 6.50
N CYS A 78 -0.36 -12.10 5.94
CA CYS A 78 -0.12 -11.54 4.61
C CYS A 78 -0.89 -12.34 3.55
N VAL A 79 -1.41 -11.65 2.53
CA VAL A 79 -2.20 -12.26 1.45
C VAL A 79 -1.39 -12.34 0.17
N PHE A 80 -0.83 -11.22 -0.30
CA PHE A 80 0.02 -11.18 -1.49
C PHE A 80 0.76 -9.85 -1.62
N VAL A 81 1.78 -9.83 -2.48
CA VAL A 81 2.33 -8.61 -3.10
C VAL A 81 2.40 -8.82 -4.62
N HIS A 82 1.88 -7.86 -5.40
CA HIS A 82 1.95 -7.93 -6.86
C HIS A 82 3.40 -7.92 -7.37
N MET A 83 3.65 -8.55 -8.52
CA MET A 83 5.00 -8.68 -9.10
C MET A 83 5.71 -7.34 -9.34
N SER A 84 4.99 -6.27 -9.66
CA SER A 84 5.56 -4.92 -9.78
C SER A 84 5.70 -4.17 -8.44
N GLY A 85 5.14 -4.69 -7.35
CA GLY A 85 5.17 -4.07 -6.02
C GLY A 85 4.20 -2.91 -5.82
N PHE A 86 3.30 -2.61 -6.78
CA PHE A 86 2.38 -1.49 -6.65
C PHE A 86 1.29 -1.68 -5.58
N ILE A 87 0.98 -2.94 -5.23
CA ILE A 87 -0.05 -3.28 -4.25
C ILE A 87 0.32 -4.57 -3.52
N GLY A 88 -0.04 -4.63 -2.25
CA GLY A 88 -0.05 -5.84 -1.44
C GLY A 88 -1.25 -5.87 -0.51
N GLY A 89 -1.39 -6.94 0.25
CA GLY A 89 -2.51 -7.11 1.16
C GLY A 89 -2.20 -7.93 2.41
N ASN A 90 -2.98 -7.68 3.44
CA ASN A 90 -2.97 -8.41 4.71
C ASN A 90 -4.42 -8.58 5.19
N GLN A 91 -4.68 -9.58 6.01
CA GLN A 91 -6.00 -9.82 6.60
C GLN A 91 -6.43 -8.69 7.57
N THR A 92 -5.47 -8.02 8.22
CA THR A 92 -5.76 -6.98 9.23
C THR A 92 -5.20 -5.62 8.83
N TYR A 93 -5.79 -4.56 9.40
CA TYR A 93 -5.28 -3.20 9.25
C TYR A 93 -3.85 -3.09 9.79
N GLU A 94 -3.62 -3.67 10.96
CA GLU A 94 -2.35 -3.65 11.67
C GLU A 94 -1.25 -4.33 10.84
N GLY A 95 -1.57 -5.46 10.20
CA GLY A 95 -0.64 -6.15 9.31
C GLY A 95 -0.35 -5.37 8.04
N ALA A 96 -1.36 -4.74 7.41
CA ALA A 96 -1.14 -3.86 6.26
C ALA A 96 -0.31 -2.61 6.63
N LEU A 97 -0.52 -2.06 7.82
CA LEU A 97 0.25 -0.94 8.36
C LEU A 97 1.70 -1.35 8.66
N ALA A 98 1.91 -2.55 9.19
CA ALA A 98 3.24 -3.11 9.40
C ALA A 98 3.97 -3.31 8.06
N LEU A 99 3.30 -3.83 7.02
CA LEU A 99 3.86 -3.95 5.67
C LEU A 99 4.32 -2.60 5.13
N ALA A 100 3.46 -1.58 5.19
CA ALA A 100 3.79 -0.23 4.74
C ALA A 100 5.00 0.34 5.51
N ARG A 101 5.04 0.19 6.84
CA ARG A 101 6.14 0.67 7.68
C ARG A 101 7.45 -0.05 7.42
N ASN A 102 7.44 -1.37 7.26
CA ASN A 102 8.63 -2.15 6.94
C ASN A 102 9.13 -1.80 5.53
N ALA A 103 8.22 -1.64 4.57
CA ALA A 103 8.55 -1.23 3.22
C ALA A 103 9.22 0.15 3.13
N LEU A 104 9.00 1.05 4.10
CA LEU A 104 9.69 2.35 4.17
C LEU A 104 11.16 2.22 4.59
N LYS A 105 11.54 1.14 5.28
CA LYS A 105 12.88 0.92 5.84
C LYS A 105 13.77 0.04 4.95
N LEU A 106 13.16 -0.74 4.07
CA LEU A 106 13.80 -1.56 3.02
C LEU A 106 13.91 -0.75 1.73
#